data_AF-A0A7S3P4R2-F1
#
_entry.id   AF-A0A7S3P4R2-F1
#
_cell.length_a   1.000
_cell.length_b   1.000
_cell.length_c   1.000
_cell.angle_alpha   90.00
_cell.angle_beta   90.00
_cell.angle_gamma   90.00
#
_symmetry.space_group_name_H-M   'P 1'
#
loop_
_entity.id
_entity.type
_entity.pdbx_description
1 polymer ?
#
loop_
_entity_poly.entity_id
_entity_poly.type
_entity_poly.pdbx_seq_one_letter_code
_entity_poly.pdbx_strand_id
1 'polypeptide(L)'
;DALGPPTEEEKNELDLSDPALLTEREWKFSLATDLNKVLAGGLGVVNLGGALYLGNLLNQYAIMGVRLPAYFGTVQALYPLLLGYAVLFNVIPLARNFWIQKQNEQIRQRNKIRSSWKTALLSSYRDSGLQKKIAAAQKMGGKVKQLGSSKDEIVYDTSSPMEENQLKKAKSDLDEFDKLLGDSSDSFQ
;
A
#
# COMPACT_ATOMS: atom_id res chain seq x y z
N ASP A 1 9.20 14.06 4.06
CA ASP A 1 8.96 13.29 5.29
C ASP A 1 9.60 11.92 5.19
N ALA A 2 10.87 11.82 5.58
CA ALA A 2 11.54 10.55 5.77
C ALA A 2 11.17 10.05 7.17
N LEU A 3 10.50 8.90 7.26
CA LEU A 3 10.25 8.23 8.53
C LEU A 3 11.60 7.93 9.18
N GLY A 4 11.77 8.35 10.44
CA GLY A 4 12.98 8.10 11.22
C GLY A 4 13.23 6.61 11.46
N PRO A 5 14.43 6.22 11.95
CA PRO A 5 14.70 4.84 12.30
C PRO A 5 13.68 4.36 13.36
N PRO A 6 13.15 3.14 13.22
CA PRO A 6 12.06 2.67 14.06
C PRO A 6 12.48 2.63 15.53
N THR A 7 11.59 3.06 16.42
CA THR A 7 11.83 3.08 17.87
C THR A 7 11.92 1.65 18.42
N GLU A 8 12.52 1.46 19.60
CA GLU A 8 12.63 0.13 20.24
C GLU A 8 11.24 -0.51 20.51
N GLU A 9 10.19 0.30 20.60
CA GLU A 9 8.80 -0.17 20.68
C GLU A 9 8.29 -0.69 19.32
N GLU A 10 8.59 0.00 18.21
CA GLU A 10 8.26 -0.47 16.85
C GLU A 10 9.07 -1.72 16.45
N LYS A 11 10.29 -1.87 16.96
CA LYS A 11 11.09 -3.09 16.77
C LYS A 11 10.51 -4.29 17.52
N ASN A 12 9.89 -4.07 18.68
CA ASN A 12 9.17 -5.11 19.41
C ASN A 12 7.82 -5.46 18.77
N GLU A 13 7.17 -4.53 18.05
CA GLU A 13 5.99 -4.82 17.22
C GLU A 13 6.34 -5.55 15.91
N LEU A 14 7.55 -5.34 15.38
CA LEU A 14 8.12 -6.12 14.28
C LEU A 14 8.54 -7.50 14.80
N ASP A 15 7.57 -8.32 15.18
CA ASP A 15 7.79 -9.74 15.41
C ASP A 15 8.28 -10.35 14.09
N LEU A 16 9.59 -10.51 13.95
CA LEU A 16 10.23 -11.13 12.79
C LEU A 16 9.76 -12.58 12.58
N SER A 17 9.07 -13.15 13.58
CA SER A 17 8.39 -14.45 13.52
C SER A 17 7.03 -14.38 12.83
N ASP A 18 6.43 -13.19 12.69
CA ASP A 18 5.09 -13.04 12.13
C ASP A 18 5.09 -13.50 10.66
N PRO A 19 4.38 -14.59 10.33
CA PRO A 19 4.28 -15.07 8.96
C PRO A 19 3.69 -14.02 8.00
N ALA A 20 3.03 -12.97 8.50
CA ALA A 20 2.51 -11.86 7.72
C ALA A 20 3.61 -10.97 7.10
N LEU A 21 4.85 -10.97 7.62
CA LEU A 21 5.94 -10.19 7.05
C LEU A 21 6.34 -10.62 5.63
N LEU A 22 6.04 -11.86 5.25
CA LEU A 22 6.32 -12.41 3.92
C LEU A 22 5.16 -12.26 2.94
N THR A 23 4.00 -11.77 3.40
CA THR A 23 2.81 -11.62 2.56
C THR A 23 2.49 -10.15 2.35
N GLU A 24 2.14 -9.82 1.11
CA GLU A 24 1.69 -8.49 0.75
C GLU A 24 0.21 -8.35 1.11
N ARG A 25 -0.16 -7.24 1.76
CA ARG A 25 -1.52 -7.00 2.21
C ARG A 25 -2.46 -6.74 1.02
N GLU A 26 -3.61 -7.42 1.01
CA GLU A 26 -4.68 -7.16 0.04
C GLU A 26 -5.36 -5.81 0.32
N TRP A 27 -5.82 -5.16 -0.75
CA TRP A 27 -6.53 -3.90 -0.67
C TRP A 27 -7.95 -4.15 -0.15
N LYS A 28 -8.31 -3.48 0.94
CA LYS A 28 -9.68 -3.54 1.49
C LYS A 28 -10.59 -2.58 0.74
N PHE A 29 -11.78 -3.04 0.38
CA PHE A 29 -12.79 -2.20 -0.29
C PHE A 29 -13.21 -1.00 0.58
N SER A 30 -13.44 -1.24 1.88
CA SER A 30 -13.78 -0.23 2.86
C SER A 30 -13.36 -0.69 4.25
N LEU A 31 -13.03 0.27 5.12
CA LEU A 31 -12.79 0.06 6.54
C LEU A 31 -14.09 0.00 7.36
N ALA A 32 -15.24 0.24 6.73
CA ALA A 32 -16.54 0.16 7.38
C ALA A 32 -16.84 -1.27 7.85
N THR A 33 -17.61 -1.37 8.94
CA THR A 33 -18.20 -2.63 9.42
C THR A 33 -19.06 -3.26 8.33
N ASP A 34 -19.13 -4.60 8.30
CA ASP A 34 -19.87 -5.33 7.27
C ASP A 34 -21.36 -4.97 7.24
N LEU A 35 -21.96 -4.71 8.40
CA LEU A 35 -23.33 -4.21 8.49
C LEU A 35 -23.51 -2.88 7.73
N ASN A 36 -22.59 -1.94 7.86
CA ASN A 36 -22.66 -0.66 7.18
C ASN A 36 -22.51 -0.81 5.66
N LYS A 37 -21.70 -1.78 5.20
CA LYS A 37 -21.59 -2.08 3.76
C LYS A 37 -22.91 -2.63 3.22
N VAL A 38 -23.53 -3.56 3.95
CA VAL A 38 -24.82 -4.14 3.55
C VAL A 38 -25.93 -3.08 3.56
N LEU A 39 -26.01 -2.27 4.62
CA LEU A 39 -26.99 -1.19 4.72
C LEU A 39 -26.80 -0.14 3.63
N ALA A 40 -25.56 0.28 3.34
CA ALA A 40 -25.28 1.21 2.26
C ALA A 40 -25.67 0.63 0.88
N GLY A 41 -25.37 -0.65 0.64
CA GLY A 41 -25.80 -1.35 -0.56
C GLY A 41 -27.33 -1.43 -0.67
N GLY A 42 -28.01 -1.81 0.42
CA GLY A 42 -29.47 -1.86 0.49
C GLY A 42 -30.11 -0.51 0.23
N LEU A 43 -29.59 0.56 0.84
CA LEU A 43 -30.04 1.93 0.60
C LEU A 43 -29.86 2.34 -0.87
N GLY A 44 -28.75 1.95 -1.50
CA GLY A 44 -28.50 2.17 -2.92
C GLY A 44 -29.53 1.51 -3.83
N VAL A 45 -29.87 0.25 -3.54
CA VAL A 45 -30.90 -0.51 -4.28
C VAL A 45 -32.28 0.12 -4.10
N VAL A 46 -32.66 0.46 -2.87
CA VAL A 46 -33.94 1.12 -2.58
C VAL A 46 -34.04 2.48 -3.27
N ASN A 47 -32.98 3.29 -3.22
CA ASN A 47 -32.93 4.60 -3.86
C ASN A 47 -33.08 4.49 -5.39
N LEU A 48 -32.33 3.58 -6.03
CA LEU A 48 -32.42 3.37 -7.47
C LEU A 48 -33.79 2.83 -7.88
N GLY A 49 -34.33 1.85 -7.14
CA GLY A 49 -35.67 1.32 -7.38
C GLY A 49 -36.76 2.39 -7.24
N GLY A 50 -36.66 3.23 -6.21
CA GLY A 50 -37.55 4.38 -6.01
C GLY A 50 -37.46 5.40 -7.14
N ALA A 51 -36.26 5.74 -7.61
CA ALA A 51 -36.07 6.65 -8.74
C ALA A 51 -36.62 6.07 -10.05
N LEU A 52 -36.47 4.78 -10.31
CA LEU A 52 -37.05 4.13 -11.49
C LEU A 52 -38.58 4.07 -11.42
N TYR A 53 -39.13 3.74 -10.25
CA TYR A 53 -40.58 3.75 -10.03
C TYR A 53 -41.16 5.15 -10.22
N LEU A 54 -40.54 6.17 -9.62
CA LEU A 54 -40.93 7.57 -9.77
C LEU A 54 -40.89 8.01 -11.25
N GLY A 55 -39.85 7.60 -11.99
CA GLY A 55 -39.75 7.87 -13.43
C GLY A 55 -40.90 7.27 -14.24
N ASN A 56 -41.31 6.05 -13.90
CA ASN A 56 -42.46 5.40 -14.52
C ASN A 56 -43.75 6.20 -14.26
N LEU A 57 -43.97 6.64 -13.02
CA LEU A 57 -45.11 7.50 -12.68
C LEU A 57 -45.10 8.80 -13.47
N LEU A 58 -43.97 9.52 -13.48
CA LEU A 58 -43.85 10.80 -14.21
C LEU A 58 -44.14 10.64 -15.71
N ASN A 59 -43.68 9.55 -16.31
CA ASN A 59 -43.92 9.26 -17.73
C ASN A 59 -45.41 9.00 -18.02
N GLN A 60 -46.09 8.20 -17.18
CA GLN A 60 -47.52 7.93 -17.32
C GLN A 60 -48.37 9.21 -17.25
N TYR A 61 -48.08 10.09 -16.29
CA TYR A 61 -48.81 11.35 -16.16
C TYR A 61 -48.52 12.35 -17.29
N ALA A 62 -47.30 12.37 -17.82
CA ALA A 62 -46.94 13.19 -18.96
C ALA A 62 -47.73 12.79 -20.22
N ILE A 63 -47.95 11.48 -20.43
CA ILE A 63 -48.70 10.95 -21.58
C ILE A 63 -50.21 11.22 -21.46
N MET A 64 -50.78 11.17 -20.26
CA MET A 64 -52.22 11.41 -20.05
C MET A 64 -52.65 12.88 -20.19
N GLY A 65 -51.72 13.82 -20.39
CA GLY A 65 -52.04 15.25 -20.61
C GLY A 65 -52.73 15.92 -19.42
N VAL A 66 -52.64 15.31 -18.23
CA VAL A 66 -53.22 15.86 -17.00
C VAL A 66 -52.46 17.12 -16.63
N ARG A 67 -53.16 18.22 -16.33
CA ARG A 67 -52.53 19.41 -15.73
C ARG A 67 -52.06 19.05 -14.32
N LEU A 68 -50.81 18.61 -14.20
CA LEU A 68 -50.24 18.32 -12.90
C LEU A 68 -50.13 19.63 -12.09
N PRO A 69 -50.40 19.58 -10.78
CA PRO A 69 -50.07 20.68 -9.87
C PRO A 69 -48.62 21.17 -10.04
N ALA A 70 -48.39 22.47 -9.86
CA ALA A 70 -47.11 23.13 -10.14
C ALA A 70 -45.88 22.44 -9.51
N TYR A 71 -46.04 21.78 -8.36
CA TYR A 71 -44.95 21.07 -7.68
C TYR A 71 -44.42 19.85 -8.45
N PHE A 72 -45.22 19.20 -9.29
CA PHE A 72 -44.75 18.07 -10.11
C PHE A 72 -43.81 18.51 -11.23
N GLY A 73 -43.95 19.75 -11.74
CA GLY A 73 -43.02 20.30 -12.72
C GLY A 73 -41.60 20.41 -12.17
N THR A 74 -41.45 20.80 -10.90
CA THR A 74 -40.16 20.83 -10.21
C THR A 74 -39.55 19.44 -10.07
N VAL A 75 -40.36 18.44 -9.70
CA VAL A 75 -39.90 17.04 -9.59
C VAL A 75 -39.44 16.52 -10.95
N GLN A 76 -40.19 16.82 -12.01
CA GLN A 76 -39.82 16.42 -13.38
C GLN A 76 -38.52 17.09 -13.85
N ALA A 77 -38.30 18.36 -13.50
CA ALA A 77 -37.06 19.06 -13.84
C ALA A 77 -35.83 18.51 -13.10
N LEU A 78 -35.99 18.10 -11.83
CA LEU A 78 -34.90 17.55 -11.01
C LEU A 78 -34.72 16.03 -11.15
N TYR A 79 -35.70 15.34 -11.72
CA TYR A 79 -35.67 13.90 -11.95
C TYR A 79 -34.37 13.38 -12.58
N PRO A 80 -33.84 13.95 -13.69
CA PRO A 80 -32.60 13.44 -14.29
C PRO A 80 -31.40 13.54 -13.34
N LEU A 81 -31.35 14.58 -12.49
CA LEU A 81 -30.30 14.73 -11.48
C LEU A 81 -30.44 13.65 -10.40
N LEU A 82 -31.67 13.41 -9.91
CA LEU A 82 -31.94 12.36 -8.93
C LEU A 82 -31.58 10.97 -9.47
N LEU A 83 -31.99 10.66 -10.71
CA LEU A 83 -31.70 9.39 -11.35
C LEU A 83 -30.19 9.21 -11.57
N GLY A 84 -29.50 10.25 -12.08
CA GLY A 84 -28.05 10.24 -12.25
C GLY A 84 -27.32 9.97 -10.94
N TYR A 85 -27.73 10.63 -9.85
CA TYR A 85 -27.20 10.36 -8.52
C TYR A 85 -27.43 8.91 -8.07
N ALA A 86 -28.66 8.40 -8.20
CA ALA A 86 -29.00 7.04 -7.78
C ALA A 86 -28.19 5.98 -8.57
N VAL A 87 -27.96 6.20 -9.87
CA VAL A 87 -27.10 5.34 -10.69
C VAL A 87 -25.65 5.42 -10.23
N LEU A 88 -25.09 6.62 -10.12
CA LEU A 88 -23.68 6.81 -9.72
C LEU A 88 -23.38 6.26 -8.33
N PHE A 89 -24.30 6.43 -7.39
CA PHE A 89 -24.20 5.89 -6.03
C PHE A 89 -23.99 4.37 -6.01
N ASN A 90 -24.55 3.64 -6.98
CA ASN A 90 -24.40 2.19 -7.10
C ASN A 90 -23.20 1.81 -7.99
N VAL A 91 -23.03 2.49 -9.13
CA VAL A 91 -22.02 2.14 -10.13
C VAL A 91 -20.60 2.39 -9.63
N ILE A 92 -20.34 3.51 -8.94
CA ILE A 92 -19.00 3.87 -8.48
C ILE A 92 -18.44 2.81 -7.50
N PRO A 93 -19.18 2.38 -6.44
CA PRO A 93 -18.78 1.27 -5.59
C PRO A 93 -18.51 -0.03 -6.34
N LEU A 94 -19.36 -0.40 -7.30
CA LEU A 94 -19.21 -1.63 -8.07
C LEU A 94 -17.94 -1.61 -8.95
N ALA A 95 -17.72 -0.51 -9.67
CA ALA A 95 -16.53 -0.33 -10.50
C ALA A 95 -15.25 -0.37 -9.64
N ARG A 96 -15.26 0.31 -8.49
CA ARG A 96 -14.16 0.26 -7.53
C ARG A 96 -13.91 -1.16 -7.03
N ASN A 97 -14.96 -1.89 -6.68
CA ASN A 97 -14.86 -3.26 -6.19
C ASN A 97 -14.23 -4.19 -7.24
N PHE A 98 -14.63 -4.05 -8.51
CA PHE A 98 -14.03 -4.82 -9.61
C PHE A 98 -12.53 -4.54 -9.76
N TRP A 99 -12.13 -3.26 -9.71
CA TRP A 99 -10.72 -2.90 -9.79
C TRP A 99 -9.90 -3.43 -8.63
N ILE A 100 -10.41 -3.32 -7.38
CA ILE A 100 -9.77 -3.86 -6.18
C ILE A 100 -9.63 -5.38 -6.27
N GLN A 101 -10.65 -6.10 -6.74
CA GLN A 101 -10.58 -7.55 -6.91
C GLN A 101 -9.46 -7.96 -7.87
N LYS A 102 -9.32 -7.26 -9.00
CA LYS A 102 -8.25 -7.52 -9.98
C LYS A 102 -6.86 -7.31 -9.37
N GLN A 103 -6.67 -6.23 -8.60
CA GLN A 103 -5.40 -5.96 -7.92
C GLN A 103 -5.10 -7.01 -6.85
N ASN A 104 -6.10 -7.36 -6.05
CA ASN A 104 -5.95 -8.36 -5.01
C ASN A 104 -5.64 -9.75 -5.59
N GLU A 105 -6.12 -10.07 -6.79
CA GLU A 105 -5.75 -11.32 -7.46
C GLU A 105 -4.25 -11.39 -7.78
N GLN A 106 -3.68 -10.29 -8.28
CA GLN A 106 -2.23 -10.20 -8.52
C GLN A 106 -1.43 -10.29 -7.22
N ILE A 107 -1.92 -9.66 -6.14
CA ILE A 107 -1.32 -9.77 -4.80
C ILE A 107 -1.37 -11.23 -4.32
N ARG A 108 -2.51 -11.91 -4.45
CA ARG A 108 -2.66 -13.33 -4.07
C ARG A 108 -1.74 -14.24 -4.85
N GLN A 109 -1.57 -14.02 -6.15
CA GLN A 109 -0.63 -14.80 -6.96
C GLN A 109 0.82 -14.63 -6.46
N ARG A 110 1.25 -13.39 -6.20
CA ARG A 110 2.59 -13.13 -5.63
C ARG A 110 2.75 -13.74 -4.24
N ASN A 111 1.73 -13.66 -3.39
CA ASN A 111 1.75 -14.27 -2.07
C ASN A 111 1.81 -15.80 -2.12
N LYS A 112 1.14 -16.45 -3.07
CA LYS A 112 1.26 -17.90 -3.30
C LYS A 112 2.67 -18.32 -3.70
N ILE A 113 3.35 -17.52 -4.50
CA ILE A 113 4.76 -17.75 -4.84
C ILE A 113 5.60 -17.58 -3.57
N ARG A 114 5.46 -16.47 -2.83
CA ARG A 114 6.23 -16.26 -1.59
C ARG A 114 6.02 -17.39 -0.57
N SER A 115 4.79 -17.90 -0.43
CA SER A 115 4.50 -19.02 0.46
C SER A 115 5.11 -20.33 -0.02
N SER A 116 5.12 -20.62 -1.33
CA SER A 116 5.75 -21.83 -1.86
C SER A 116 7.27 -21.83 -1.65
N TRP A 117 7.91 -20.68 -1.84
CA TRP A 117 9.34 -20.49 -1.58
C TRP A 117 9.66 -20.64 -0.09
N LYS A 118 8.81 -20.11 0.80
CA LYS A 118 8.94 -20.34 2.25
C LYS A 118 8.87 -21.83 2.59
N THR A 119 7.90 -22.55 2.05
CA THR A 119 7.76 -24.00 2.31
C THR A 119 8.95 -24.77 1.77
N ALA A 120 9.43 -24.46 0.56
CA ALA A 120 10.63 -25.06 -0.01
C ALA A 120 11.86 -24.79 0.89
N LEU A 121 12.06 -23.54 1.31
CA LEU A 121 13.15 -23.16 2.21
C LEU A 121 13.09 -23.91 3.54
N LEU A 122 11.93 -23.99 4.18
CA LEU A 122 11.75 -24.73 5.43
C LEU A 122 12.02 -26.23 5.26
N SER A 123 11.62 -26.81 4.13
CA SER A 123 11.88 -28.23 3.83
C SER A 123 13.37 -28.52 3.59
N SER A 124 14.09 -27.59 2.93
CA SER A 124 15.51 -27.69 2.64
C SER A 124 16.41 -27.19 3.76
N TYR A 125 15.86 -26.55 4.81
CA TYR A 125 16.63 -26.00 5.92
C TYR A 125 17.42 -27.06 6.71
N ARG A 126 17.04 -28.34 6.60
CA ARG A 126 17.81 -29.46 7.16
C ARG A 126 19.14 -29.72 6.43
N ASP A 127 19.35 -29.12 5.25
CA ASP A 127 20.63 -29.21 4.53
C ASP A 127 21.63 -28.16 5.07
N SER A 128 22.76 -28.65 5.60
CA SER A 128 23.81 -27.85 6.22
C SER A 128 24.41 -26.78 5.31
N GLY A 129 24.36 -26.95 3.98
CA GLY A 129 24.90 -25.99 3.02
C GLY A 129 24.07 -24.70 2.93
N LEU A 130 22.74 -24.84 2.96
CA LEU A 130 21.81 -23.71 2.89
C LEU A 130 21.80 -22.91 4.20
N GLN A 131 21.82 -23.61 5.33
CA GLN A 131 21.88 -22.98 6.65
C GLN A 131 23.14 -22.09 6.79
N LYS A 132 24.30 -22.56 6.33
CA LYS A 132 25.54 -21.77 6.32
C LYS A 132 25.44 -20.52 5.44
N LYS A 133 24.80 -20.62 4.28
CA LYS A 133 24.59 -19.48 3.37
C LYS A 133 23.65 -18.44 3.98
N ILE A 134 22.56 -18.88 4.60
CA ILE A 134 21.62 -17.98 5.31
C ILE A 134 22.34 -17.30 6.49
N ALA A 135 23.09 -18.04 7.30
CA ALA A 135 23.85 -17.48 8.40
C ALA A 135 24.93 -16.48 7.93
N ALA A 136 25.61 -16.77 6.81
CA ALA A 136 26.55 -15.83 6.20
C ALA A 136 25.83 -14.57 5.68
N ALA A 137 24.68 -14.72 5.03
CA ALA A 137 23.87 -13.60 4.56
C ALA A 137 23.36 -12.73 5.71
N GLN A 138 22.92 -13.32 6.83
CA GLN A 138 22.55 -12.58 8.04
C GLN A 138 23.73 -11.76 8.60
N LYS A 139 24.92 -12.36 8.66
CA LYS A 139 26.15 -11.66 9.10
C LYS A 139 26.56 -10.54 8.15
N MET A 140 26.30 -10.68 6.84
CA MET A 140 26.54 -9.63 5.85
C MET A 140 25.47 -8.53 5.91
N GLY A 141 24.21 -8.88 6.16
CA GLY A 141 23.07 -7.96 6.25
C GLY A 141 23.11 -7.03 7.47
N GLY A 142 23.64 -7.50 8.60
CA GLY A 142 23.81 -6.67 9.80
C GLY A 142 24.85 -5.54 9.65
N LYS A 143 25.62 -5.52 8.55
CA LYS A 143 26.63 -4.49 8.27
C LYS A 143 26.17 -3.44 7.25
N VAL A 144 24.94 -3.54 6.76
CA VAL A 144 24.41 -2.57 5.79
C VAL A 144 23.98 -1.33 6.56
N LYS A 145 24.93 -0.43 6.83
CA LYS A 145 24.65 0.90 7.38
C LYS A 145 23.74 1.64 6.38
N GLN A 146 22.63 2.18 6.84
CA GLN A 146 21.75 3.00 6.01
C GLN A 146 22.51 4.26 5.60
N LEU A 147 23.05 4.25 4.37
CA LEU A 147 23.68 5.43 3.78
C LEU A 147 22.62 6.53 3.62
N GLY A 148 22.90 7.72 4.16
CA GLY A 148 22.05 8.92 4.03
C GLY A 148 21.29 9.36 5.28
N SER A 149 21.57 8.79 6.46
CA SER A 149 21.05 9.32 7.74
C SER A 149 21.67 10.68 8.11
N SER A 150 22.90 10.95 7.66
CA SER A 150 23.53 12.27 7.68
C SER A 150 24.06 12.63 6.29
N LYS A 151 23.98 13.90 5.89
CA LYS A 151 24.50 14.38 4.59
C LYS A 151 26.00 14.12 4.42
N ASP A 152 26.76 14.08 5.51
CA ASP A 152 28.22 13.84 5.49
C ASP A 152 28.58 12.38 5.21
N GLU A 153 27.60 11.46 5.25
CA GLU A 153 27.81 10.03 5.05
C GLU A 153 27.69 9.61 3.58
N ILE A 154 27.15 10.49 2.73
CA ILE A 154 26.99 10.25 1.30
C ILE A 154 28.23 10.78 0.58
N VAL A 155 29.14 9.88 0.20
CA VAL A 155 30.38 10.24 -0.53
C VAL A 155 30.09 10.64 -1.98
N TYR A 156 29.06 10.06 -2.58
CA TYR A 156 28.68 10.31 -3.97
C TYR A 156 27.22 10.75 -4.06
N ASP A 157 27.00 12.03 -4.34
CA ASP A 157 25.69 12.58 -4.63
C ASP A 157 25.65 13.13 -6.05
N THR A 158 24.65 12.69 -6.83
CA THR A 158 24.39 13.17 -8.20
C THR A 158 23.99 14.64 -8.27
N SER A 159 23.55 15.22 -7.16
CA SER A 159 23.21 16.65 -7.06
C SER A 159 24.42 17.54 -6.77
N SER A 160 25.55 16.96 -6.34
CA SER A 160 26.79 17.69 -6.02
C SER A 160 27.77 17.69 -7.20
N PRO A 161 28.54 18.77 -7.42
CA PRO A 161 29.59 18.81 -8.42
C PRO A 161 30.62 17.69 -8.22
N MET A 162 31.19 17.17 -9.32
CA MET A 162 32.14 16.06 -9.27
C MET A 162 33.38 16.36 -8.41
N GLU A 163 33.86 17.60 -8.40
CA GLU A 163 35.01 18.04 -7.59
C GLU A 163 34.72 17.94 -6.09
N GLU A 164 33.50 18.31 -5.67
CA GLU A 164 33.07 18.21 -4.27
C GLU A 164 33.00 16.75 -3.81
N ASN A 165 32.46 15.87 -4.65
CA ASN A 165 32.42 14.42 -4.37
C ASN A 165 33.84 13.83 -4.25
N GLN A 166 34.79 14.26 -5.08
CA GLN A 166 36.19 13.81 -4.99
C GLN A 166 36.86 14.25 -3.70
N LEU A 167 36.61 15.48 -3.24
CA LEU A 167 37.13 15.99 -1.98
C LEU A 167 36.55 15.23 -0.77
N LYS A 168 35.23 14.98 -0.77
CA LYS A 168 34.57 14.17 0.28
C LYS A 168 35.12 12.75 0.32
N LYS A 169 35.37 12.14 -0.84
CA LYS A 169 36.01 10.83 -0.95
C LYS A 169 37.42 10.84 -0.36
N ALA A 170 38.27 11.78 -0.76
CA ALA A 170 39.64 11.86 -0.27
C ALA A 170 39.70 12.03 1.26
N LYS A 171 38.80 12.83 1.82
CA LYS A 171 38.68 12.99 3.28
C LYS A 171 38.24 11.70 3.97
N SER A 172 37.22 11.03 3.44
CA SER A 172 36.76 9.72 3.95
C SER A 172 37.87 8.66 3.89
N ASP A 173 38.64 8.62 2.81
CA ASP A 173 39.73 7.66 2.62
C ASP A 173 40.86 7.91 3.66
N LEU A 174 41.15 9.18 4.01
CA LEU A 174 42.11 9.53 5.06
C LEU A 174 41.62 9.17 6.47
N ASP A 175 40.37 9.47 6.79
CA ASP A 175 39.78 9.13 8.09
C ASP A 175 39.74 7.60 8.31
N GLU A 176 39.48 6.82 7.24
CA GLU A 176 39.54 5.36 7.29
C GLU A 176 40.97 4.84 7.47
N PHE A 177 41.95 5.46 6.80
CA PHE A 177 43.35 5.13 6.95
C PHE A 177 43.86 5.36 8.39
N ASP A 178 43.54 6.51 9.00
CA ASP A 178 43.92 6.82 10.38
C ASP A 178 43.28 5.84 11.38
N LYS A 179 42.03 5.43 11.13
CA LYS A 179 41.35 4.41 11.92
C LYS A 179 42.08 3.05 11.86
N LEU A 180 42.56 2.65 10.68
CA LEU A 180 43.32 1.41 10.51
C LEU A 180 44.69 1.48 11.21
N LEU A 181 45.33 2.65 11.22
CA LEU A 181 46.56 2.85 11.99
C LEU A 181 46.33 2.75 13.50
N GLY A 182 45.27 3.38 14.02
CA GLY A 182 44.90 3.31 15.44
C GLY A 182 44.58 1.89 15.91
N ASP A 183 43.87 1.11 15.09
CA ASP A 183 43.55 -0.30 15.38
C ASP A 183 44.81 -1.19 15.32
N SER A 184 45.79 -0.83 14.47
CA SER A 184 47.07 -1.55 14.37
C SER A 184 48.02 -1.30 15.55
N SER A 185 47.99 -0.11 16.18
CA SER A 185 48.83 0.21 17.33
C SER A 185 48.46 -0.56 18.61
N ASP A 186 47.20 -1.00 18.75
CA ASP A 186 46.74 -1.82 19.87
C ASP A 186 47.06 -3.32 19.70
N SER A 187 47.48 -3.76 18.52
CA SER A 187 47.76 -5.18 18.22
C SER A 187 49.21 -5.64 18.49
N PHE A 188 50.08 -4.71 18.92
CA PHE A 188 51.50 -4.96 19.23
C PHE A 188 51.86 -4.82 20.72
N GLN A 189 50.88 -4.80 21.63
CA GLN A 189 51.09 -4.93 23.09
C GLN A 189 50.77 -6.33 23.60
#